data_AF-A0A353D5Z0-F1
#
_entry.id   AF-A0A353D5Z0-F1
#
_cell.length_a   1.000
_cell.length_b   1.000
_cell.length_c   1.000
_cell.angle_alpha   90.00
_cell.angle_beta   90.00
_cell.angle_gamma   90.00
#
_symmetry.space_group_name_H-M   'P 1'
#
loop_
_entity.id
_entity.type
_entity.pdbx_description
1 polymer ?
#
loop_
_entity_poly.entity_id
_entity_poly.type
_entity_poly.pdbx_seq_one_letter_code
_entity_poly.pdbx_strand_id
1 'polypeptide(L)' 'MNQILLPEPNFKLITGYRGHDSFSLENSHIYRTFPRYRANDSMAEPTGGTIRLKLDFNNRRWVGAD' A
#
# COMPACT_ATOMS: atom_id res chain seq x y z
N MET A 1 -25.25 0.19 -5.45
CA MET A 1 -23.90 -0.36 -5.18
C MET A 1 -23.32 0.44 -4.03
N ASN A 2 -23.09 -0.19 -2.87
CA ASN A 2 -22.40 0.48 -1.77
C ASN A 2 -20.90 0.33 -1.98
N GLN A 3 -20.20 1.45 -2.10
CA GLN A 3 -18.75 1.51 -2.20
C GLN A 3 -18.19 2.11 -0.91
N ILE A 4 -17.06 1.57 -0.45
CA ILE A 4 -16.29 2.15 0.65
C ILE A 4 -15.03 2.76 0.05
N LEU A 5 -14.89 4.07 0.21
CA LEU A 5 -13.69 4.80 -0.21
C LEU A 5 -12.65 4.75 0.90
N LEU A 6 -11.52 4.11 0.60
CA LEU A 6 -10.36 4.11 1.48
C LEU A 6 -9.58 5.42 1.30
N PRO A 7 -8.95 5.97 2.35
CA PRO A 7 -8.11 7.16 2.24
C PRO A 7 -6.89 6.87 1.36
N GLU A 8 -6.32 7.89 0.72
CA GLU A 8 -5.02 7.74 0.08
C GLU A 8 -3.89 7.72 1.13
N PRO A 9 -2.82 6.92 0.93
CA PRO A 9 -1.67 6.96 1.82
C PRO A 9 -0.93 8.30 1.75
N ASN A 10 -0.24 8.66 2.83
CA ASN A 10 0.72 9.76 2.80
C ASN A 10 1.81 9.47 1.74
N PHE A 11 2.23 10.48 0.97
CA PHE A 11 3.23 10.34 -0.10
C PHE A 11 4.54 9.66 0.38
N LYS A 12 4.93 9.86 1.65
CA LYS A 12 6.12 9.22 2.23
C LYS A 12 6.00 7.70 2.29
N LEU A 13 4.79 7.16 2.50
CA LEU A 13 4.52 5.72 2.58
C LEU A 13 4.49 5.04 1.20
N ILE A 14 4.29 5.81 0.13
CA ILE A 14 4.19 5.32 -1.25
C ILE A 14 5.37 5.79 -2.13
N THR A 15 6.51 6.08 -1.51
CA THR A 15 7.71 6.44 -2.27
C THR A 15 8.15 5.27 -3.15
N GLY A 16 8.23 5.49 -4.46
CA GLY A 16 8.53 4.44 -5.45
C GLY A 16 7.30 3.59 -5.85
N TYR A 17 6.09 4.00 -5.49
CA TYR A 17 4.86 3.33 -5.91
C TYR A 17 4.60 3.50 -7.42
N ARG A 18 4.23 2.41 -8.10
CA ARG A 18 3.78 2.40 -9.50
C ARG A 18 2.60 1.45 -9.74
N GLY A 19 1.80 1.15 -8.71
CA GLY A 19 0.65 0.24 -8.80
C GLY A 19 0.97 -1.18 -8.32
N HIS A 20 0.26 -2.16 -8.91
CA HIS A 20 0.33 -3.59 -8.56
C HIS A 20 -0.11 -3.90 -7.12
N ASP A 21 -1.14 -3.19 -6.67
CA ASP A 21 -1.71 -3.33 -5.35
C ASP A 21 -2.43 -4.66 -5.16
N SER A 22 -2.22 -5.24 -3.98
CA SER A 22 -3.06 -6.28 -3.42
C SER A 22 -3.64 -5.80 -2.10
N PHE A 23 -4.91 -6.10 -1.87
CA PHE A 23 -5.59 -5.83 -0.61
C PHE A 23 -5.94 -7.14 0.08
N SER A 24 -5.64 -7.23 1.38
CA SER A 24 -5.97 -8.40 2.21
C SER A 24 -6.69 -7.98 3.47
N LEU A 25 -7.55 -8.87 3.99
CA LEU A 25 -8.15 -8.77 5.31
C LEU A 25 -7.52 -9.84 6.19
N GLU A 26 -6.79 -9.42 7.22
CA GLU A 26 -6.09 -10.32 8.13
C GLU A 26 -6.34 -9.87 9.57
N ASN A 27 -6.85 -10.77 10.41
CA ASN A 27 -7.14 -10.49 11.83
C ASN A 27 -7.95 -9.19 12.02
N SER A 28 -9.00 -9.01 11.22
CA SER A 28 -9.87 -7.82 11.22
C SER A 28 -9.20 -6.50 10.82
N HIS A 29 -8.05 -6.55 10.14
CA HIS A 29 -7.37 -5.38 9.62
C HIS A 29 -7.25 -5.45 8.10
N ILE A 30 -7.47 -4.32 7.43
CA ILE A 30 -7.22 -4.20 5.99
C ILE A 30 -5.75 -3.85 5.80
N TYR A 31 -5.09 -4.60 4.93
CA TYR A 31 -3.76 -4.31 4.44
C TYR A 31 -3.78 -3.97 2.96
N ARG A 32 -2.86 -3.10 2.56
CA ARG A 32 -2.53 -2.77 1.18
C ARG A 32 -1.06 -3.09 0.96
N THR A 33 -0.77 -3.91 -0.03
CA THR A 33 0.59 -4.38 -0.33
C THR A 33 0.93 -4.08 -1.78
N PHE A 34 2.12 -3.56 -2.04
CA PHE A 34 2.58 -3.26 -3.40
C PHE A 34 4.12 -3.31 -3.49
N PRO A 35 4.67 -3.58 -4.68
CA PRO A 35 6.11 -3.48 -4.90
C PRO A 35 6.59 -2.02 -4.88
N ARG A 36 7.79 -1.80 -4.35
CA ARG A 36 8.50 -0.52 -4.46
C ARG A 36 9.46 -0.55 -5.63
N TYR A 37 9.36 0.45 -6.49
CA TYR A 37 10.28 0.66 -7.60
C TYR A 37 11.38 1.66 -7.22
N ARG A 38 12.62 1.35 -7.57
CA ARG A 38 13.75 2.28 -7.62
C ARG A 38 13.79 3.00 -8.98
N ALA A 39 14.65 4.01 -9.10
CA ALA A 39 14.70 4.88 -10.28
C ALA A 39 14.90 4.12 -11.60
N ASN A 40 15.73 3.08 -11.59
CA ASN A 40 16.11 2.30 -12.77
C ASN A 40 15.32 0.99 -12.94
N ASP A 41 14.31 0.75 -12.11
CA ASP A 41 13.50 -0.46 -12.20
C ASP A 41 12.60 -0.38 -13.44
N SER A 42 12.53 -1.50 -14.17
CA SER A 42 11.50 -1.71 -15.20
C SER A 42 10.14 -1.95 -14.54
N MET A 43 9.05 -1.83 -15.31
CA MET A 43 7.71 -2.09 -14.78
C MET A 43 7.52 -3.55 -14.34
N ALA A 44 8.25 -4.49 -14.96
CA ALA A 44 8.18 -5.92 -14.67
C ALA A 44 9.10 -6.37 -13.52
N GLU A 45 10.11 -5.56 -13.14
CA GLU A 45 11.16 -5.97 -12.21
C GLU A 45 11.41 -4.91 -11.12
N PRO A 46 10.54 -4.84 -10.09
CA PRO A 46 10.77 -3.99 -8.94
C PRO A 46 11.85 -4.58 -8.02
N THR A 47 12.87 -3.77 -7.70
CA THR A 47 14.00 -4.16 -6.84
C THR A 47 13.96 -3.51 -5.46
N GLY A 48 13.00 -2.62 -5.21
CA GLY A 48 12.84 -1.91 -3.95
C GLY A 48 12.19 -2.74 -2.83
N GLY A 49 11.85 -4.00 -3.08
CA GLY A 49 11.14 -4.86 -2.13
C GLY A 49 9.63 -4.58 -2.09
N THR A 50 8.96 -5.13 -1.09
CA THR A 50 7.51 -5.04 -0.94
C THR A 50 7.16 -4.10 0.21
N ILE A 51 6.24 -3.16 -0.05
CA ILE A 51 5.67 -2.29 0.97
C ILE A 51 4.34 -2.88 1.41
N ARG A 52 4.12 -2.88 2.73
CA ARG A 52 2.85 -3.29 3.34
C ARG A 52 2.35 -2.17 4.23
N LEU A 53 1.13 -1.73 3.99
CA LEU A 53 0.44 -0.71 4.78
C LEU A 53 -0.75 -1.33 5.49
N LYS A 54 -1.01 -0.89 6.71
CA LYS A 54 -2.18 -1.24 7.50
C LYS A 54 -3.14 -0.05 7.56
N LEU A 55 -4.43 -0.29 7.40
CA LEU A 55 -5.44 0.75 7.57
C LEU A 55 -5.73 0.94 9.07
N ASP A 56 -5.44 2.14 9.57
CA ASP A 56 -5.97 2.62 10.84
C ASP A 56 -7.39 3.17 10.60
N PHE A 57 -8.39 2.35 10.93
CA PHE A 57 -9.80 2.69 10.74
C PHE A 57 -10.24 3.89 11.58
N ASN A 58 -9.71 4.03 12.79
CA ASN A 58 -10.11 5.09 13.71
C ASN A 58 -9.66 6.46 13.21
N ASN A 59 -8.42 6.53 12.73
CA ASN A 59 -7.85 7.77 12.21
C ASN A 59 -8.01 7.94 10.68
N ARG A 60 -8.70 6.99 10.02
CA ARG A 60 -8.89 6.93 8.57
C ARG A 60 -7.60 7.23 7.79
N ARG A 61 -6.52 6.52 8.11
CA ARG A 61 -5.22 6.69 7.44
C ARG A 61 -4.48 5.38 7.31
N TRP A 62 -3.58 5.32 6.33
CA TRP A 62 -2.61 4.23 6.21
C TRP A 62 -1.40 4.49 7.11
N VAL A 63 -0.90 3.42 7.72
CA VAL A 63 0.37 3.38 8.45
C VAL A 63 1.23 2.23 7.92
N GLY A 64 2.55 2.28 8.12
CA GLY A 64 3.41 1.13 7.83
C GLY A 64 2.97 -0.07 8.66
N ALA A 65 2.94 -1.25 8.04
CA ALA A 65 2.82 -2.51 8.78
C ALA A 65 4.21 -2.95 9.22
N ASP A 66 4.36 -3.25 10.51
CA ASP A 66 5.56 -3.89 11.07
C ASP A 66 5.73 -5.33 10.57
#